data_AF-A0A8T5MGD9-F1
#
_entry.id   AF-A0A8T5MGD9-F1
#
_cell.length_a   1.000
_cell.length_b   1.000
_cell.length_c   1.000
_cell.angle_alpha   90.00
_cell.angle_beta   90.00
_cell.angle_gamma   90.00
#
_symmetry.space_group_name_H-M   'P 1'
#
loop_
_entity.id
_entity.type
_entity.pdbx_description
1 polymer ?
#
loop_
_entity_poly.entity_id
_entity_poly.type
_entity_poly.pdbx_seq_one_letter_code
_entity_poly.pdbx_strand_id
1 'polypeptide(L)'
;MYLLEKEYERYIKDVGGAVVASTKPNQKIKDIRRSMNIRQEDLGTLMSLRRETISRIENGSISPTFAFLSKFSKLMALTKVIRDLEALSEIKMREGGVYMSNLKLLLFRLKVSPGDLEMISRLSEKGYQKSRAKILKNSMI
;
A
#
# COMPACT_ATOMS: atom_id res chain seq x y z
N MET A 1 -18.80 -7.62 -0.75
CA MET A 1 -18.24 -7.10 0.52
C MET A 1 -17.34 -8.14 1.21
N TYR A 2 -17.84 -9.34 1.52
CA TYR A 2 -17.07 -10.43 2.18
C TYR A 2 -15.74 -10.83 1.50
N LEU A 3 -15.70 -10.80 0.15
CA LEU A 3 -14.48 -11.10 -0.59
C LEU A 3 -13.36 -10.06 -0.36
N LEU A 4 -13.72 -8.78 -0.24
CA LEU A 4 -12.75 -7.70 -0.06
C LEU A 4 -12.09 -7.75 1.33
N GLU A 5 -12.89 -8.03 2.36
CA GLU A 5 -12.39 -8.21 3.73
C GLU A 5 -11.45 -9.42 3.80
N LYS A 6 -11.79 -10.53 3.13
CA LYS A 6 -10.91 -11.70 3.02
C LYS A 6 -9.59 -11.38 2.33
N GLU A 7 -9.62 -10.69 1.20
CA GLU A 7 -8.39 -10.30 0.49
C GLU A 7 -7.54 -9.35 1.34
N TYR A 8 -8.17 -8.41 2.05
CA TYR A 8 -7.47 -7.52 2.97
C TYR A 8 -6.77 -8.29 4.09
N GLU A 9 -7.48 -9.18 4.78
CA GLU A 9 -6.92 -10.02 5.84
C GLU A 9 -5.80 -10.93 5.34
N ARG A 10 -5.98 -11.52 4.15
CA ARG A 10 -4.96 -12.32 3.48
C ARG A 10 -3.71 -11.49 3.24
N TYR A 11 -3.83 -10.30 2.65
CA TYR A 11 -2.68 -9.43 2.40
C TYR A 11 -1.99 -8.97 3.68
N ILE A 12 -2.72 -8.75 4.78
CA ILE A 12 -2.08 -8.46 6.08
C ILE A 12 -1.17 -9.62 6.49
N LYS A 13 -1.68 -10.85 6.42
CA LYS A 13 -0.94 -12.07 6.79
C LYS A 13 0.27 -12.26 5.87
N ASP A 14 0.10 -12.05 4.57
CA ASP A 14 1.17 -12.18 3.59
C ASP A 14 2.28 -11.16 3.84
N VAL A 15 1.95 -9.89 4.05
CA VAL A 15 2.95 -8.84 4.33
C VAL A 15 3.64 -9.07 5.67
N GLY A 16 2.87 -9.29 6.73
CA GLY A 16 3.41 -9.49 8.08
C GLY A 16 4.28 -10.75 8.15
N GLY A 17 3.78 -11.86 7.61
CA GLY A 17 4.49 -13.13 7.53
C GLY A 17 5.77 -13.02 6.71
N ALA A 18 5.74 -12.35 5.55
CA ALA A 18 6.92 -12.15 4.73
C ALA A 18 8.03 -11.36 5.44
N VAL A 19 7.67 -10.36 6.26
CA VAL A 19 8.65 -9.60 7.05
C VAL A 19 9.21 -10.44 8.20
N VAL A 20 8.33 -11.08 8.99
CA VAL A 20 8.73 -11.83 10.19
C VAL A 20 9.56 -13.07 9.84
N ALA A 21 9.22 -13.78 8.77
CA ALA A 21 9.94 -14.97 8.32
C ALA A 21 11.25 -14.64 7.56
N SER A 22 11.52 -13.36 7.27
CA SER A 22 12.72 -12.95 6.54
C SER A 22 13.96 -13.00 7.43
N THR A 23 15.07 -13.51 6.89
CA THR A 23 16.40 -13.40 7.53
C THR A 23 16.90 -11.95 7.59
N LYS A 24 16.32 -11.06 6.77
CA LYS A 24 16.61 -9.61 6.74
C LYS A 24 15.28 -8.83 6.78
N PRO A 25 14.63 -8.71 7.94
CA PRO A 25 13.29 -8.09 8.05
C PRO A 25 13.30 -6.61 7.65
N ASN A 26 14.33 -5.86 8.02
CA ASN A 26 14.50 -4.44 7.67
C ASN A 26 14.57 -4.21 6.16
N GLN A 27 15.33 -5.06 5.46
CA GLN A 27 15.43 -5.01 4.00
C GLN A 27 14.10 -5.43 3.36
N LYS A 28 13.40 -6.43 3.91
CA LYS A 28 12.08 -6.83 3.41
C LYS A 28 11.05 -5.70 3.52
N ILE A 29 11.04 -4.95 4.62
CA ILE A 29 10.18 -3.75 4.77
C ILE A 29 10.44 -2.74 3.65
N LYS A 30 11.73 -2.46 3.38
CA LYS A 30 12.17 -1.57 2.30
C LYS A 30 11.71 -2.06 0.93
N ASP A 31 11.84 -3.36 0.67
CA ASP A 31 11.47 -3.97 -0.60
C ASP A 31 9.96 -3.90 -0.84
N ILE A 32 9.15 -4.22 0.18
CA ILE A 32 7.68 -4.12 0.11
C ILE A 32 7.24 -2.67 -0.11
N ARG A 33 7.83 -1.71 0.61
CA ARG A 33 7.51 -0.28 0.38
C ARG A 33 7.84 0.12 -1.06
N ARG A 34 9.00 -0.30 -1.57
CA ARG A 34 9.47 0.02 -2.92
C ARG A 34 8.64 -0.65 -4.00
N SER A 35 8.21 -1.90 -3.83
CA SER A 35 7.31 -2.56 -4.77
C SER A 35 5.97 -1.85 -4.87
N MET A 36 5.59 -1.13 -3.80
CA MET A 36 4.44 -0.24 -3.81
C MET A 36 4.75 1.18 -4.28
N ASN A 37 5.95 1.53 -4.74
CA ASN A 37 6.31 2.89 -5.18
C ASN A 37 6.05 3.99 -4.12
N ILE A 38 6.03 3.64 -2.83
CA ILE A 38 5.83 4.58 -1.72
C ILE A 38 7.20 5.16 -1.32
N ARG A 39 7.36 6.48 -1.19
CA ARG A 39 8.61 7.08 -0.69
C ARG A 39 8.69 6.93 0.83
N GLN A 40 9.90 6.98 1.39
CA GLN A 40 10.07 6.91 2.85
C GLN A 40 9.34 8.05 3.58
N GLU A 41 9.29 9.23 2.96
CA GLU A 41 8.57 10.39 3.47
C GLU A 41 7.06 10.13 3.52
N ASP A 42 6.49 9.63 2.41
CA ASP A 42 5.07 9.30 2.35
C ASP A 42 4.70 8.20 3.35
N LEU A 43 5.54 7.16 3.49
CA LEU A 43 5.34 6.13 4.52
C LEU A 43 5.43 6.71 5.93
N GLY A 44 6.38 7.62 6.16
CA GLY A 44 6.53 8.34 7.42
C GLY A 44 5.23 9.05 7.79
N THR A 45 4.69 9.86 6.88
CA THR A 45 3.41 10.55 7.09
C THR A 45 2.28 9.58 7.43
N LEU A 46 2.08 8.52 6.63
CA LEU A 46 1.02 7.51 6.85
C LEU A 46 1.18 6.75 8.18
N MET A 47 2.43 6.59 8.64
CA MET A 47 2.73 5.94 9.90
C MET A 47 2.79 6.91 11.09
N SER A 48 2.67 8.22 10.86
CA SER A 48 2.88 9.28 11.86
C SER A 48 4.30 9.24 12.45
N LEU A 49 5.29 9.03 11.58
CA LEU A 49 6.71 8.92 11.90
C LEU A 49 7.50 9.90 11.04
N ARG A 50 8.67 10.31 11.53
CA ARG A 50 9.62 11.07 10.71
C ARG A 50 10.21 10.17 9.62
N ARG A 51 10.52 10.74 8.45
CA ARG A 51 11.20 10.03 7.34
C ARG A 51 12.47 9.34 7.81
N GLU A 52 13.21 9.98 8.71
CA GLU A 52 14.46 9.50 9.30
C GLU A 52 14.24 8.21 10.09
N THR A 53 13.10 8.10 10.79
CA THR A 53 12.72 6.87 11.50
C THR A 53 12.52 5.72 10.52
N ILE A 54 11.82 5.95 9.40
CA ILE A 54 11.66 4.95 8.34
C ILE A 54 13.02 4.54 7.78
N SER A 55 13.89 5.50 7.48
CA SER A 55 15.24 5.22 6.98
C SER A 55 16.07 4.36 7.94
N ARG A 56 16.07 4.70 9.24
CA ARG A 56 16.78 3.93 10.28
C ARG A 56 16.23 2.52 10.44
N ILE A 57 14.91 2.34 10.35
CA ILE A 57 14.28 1.02 10.35
C ILE A 57 14.74 0.23 9.12
N GLU A 58 14.63 0.79 7.92
CA GLU A 58 14.93 0.06 6.68
C GLU A 58 16.41 -0.31 6.52
N ASN A 59 17.31 0.48 7.08
CA ASN A 59 18.74 0.22 7.04
C ASN A 59 19.23 -0.64 8.23
N GLY A 60 18.33 -1.06 9.13
CA GLY A 60 18.68 -1.91 10.27
C GLY A 60 19.29 -1.17 11.46
N SER A 61 19.35 0.16 11.43
CA SER A 61 19.83 0.97 12.57
C SER A 61 18.84 0.98 13.74
N ILE A 62 17.57 0.64 13.49
CA ILE A 62 16.54 0.44 14.51
C ILE A 62 15.75 -0.83 14.15
N SER A 63 15.54 -1.71 15.12
CA SER A 63 14.64 -2.86 14.95
C SER A 63 13.17 -2.40 14.92
N PRO A 64 12.37 -2.85 13.94
CA PRO A 64 10.95 -2.52 13.89
C PRO A 64 10.22 -3.15 15.08
N THR A 65 9.37 -2.37 15.74
CA THR A 65 8.53 -2.89 16.83
C THR A 65 7.35 -3.69 16.28
N PHE A 66 6.74 -4.54 17.12
CA PHE A 66 5.50 -5.23 16.75
C PHE A 66 4.40 -4.24 16.33
N ALA A 67 4.25 -3.12 17.04
CA ALA A 67 3.30 -2.07 16.69
C ALA A 67 3.56 -1.48 15.30
N PHE A 68 4.83 -1.24 14.96
CA PHE A 68 5.23 -0.83 13.62
C PHE A 68 4.82 -1.88 12.58
N LEU A 69 5.17 -3.15 12.80
CA LEU A 69 4.89 -4.24 11.86
C LEU A 69 3.38 -4.43 11.64
N SER A 70 2.58 -4.34 12.70
CA SER A 70 1.12 -4.42 12.62
C SER A 70 0.53 -3.28 11.79
N LYS A 71 0.94 -2.02 12.06
CA LYS A 71 0.48 -0.85 11.31
C LYS A 71 0.95 -0.88 9.86
N PHE A 72 2.21 -1.22 9.64
CA PHE A 72 2.80 -1.37 8.31
C PHE A 72 2.06 -2.41 7.48
N SER A 73 1.81 -3.60 8.02
CA SER A 73 1.12 -4.69 7.31
C SER A 73 -0.30 -4.28 6.90
N LYS A 74 -1.04 -3.65 7.80
CA LYS A 74 -2.39 -3.11 7.52
C LYS A 74 -2.38 -2.05 6.42
N LEU A 75 -1.40 -1.14 6.45
CA LEU A 75 -1.28 -0.07 5.47
C LEU A 75 -0.92 -0.60 4.08
N MET A 76 0.04 -1.52 4.00
CA MET A 76 0.44 -2.15 2.74
C MET A 76 -0.70 -2.98 2.15
N ALA A 77 -1.40 -3.75 2.98
CA ALA A 77 -2.58 -4.51 2.56
C ALA A 77 -3.68 -3.60 2.01
N LEU A 78 -3.98 -2.49 2.70
CA LEU A 78 -4.99 -1.54 2.24
C LEU A 78 -4.60 -0.92 0.89
N THR A 79 -3.34 -0.51 0.77
CA THR A 79 -2.81 0.07 -0.48
C THR A 79 -2.91 -0.92 -1.64
N LYS A 80 -2.62 -2.20 -1.39
CA LYS A 80 -2.73 -3.25 -2.39
C LYS A 80 -4.17 -3.51 -2.81
N VAL A 81 -5.09 -3.60 -1.85
CA VAL A 81 -6.52 -3.75 -2.10
C VAL A 81 -7.07 -2.59 -2.93
N ILE A 82 -6.69 -1.35 -2.61
CA ILE A 82 -7.10 -0.16 -3.36
C ILE A 82 -6.61 -0.24 -4.81
N ARG A 83 -5.33 -0.58 -5.03
CA ARG A 83 -4.79 -0.72 -6.39
C ARG A 83 -5.44 -1.81 -7.19
N ASP A 84 -5.70 -2.95 -6.58
CA ASP A 84 -6.36 -4.07 -7.24
C ASP A 84 -7.80 -3.68 -7.62
N LEU A 85 -8.49 -2.93 -6.76
CA LEU A 85 -9.80 -2.35 -7.07
C LEU A 85 -9.74 -1.30 -8.18
N GLU A 86 -8.77 -0.39 -8.17
CA GLU A 86 -8.58 0.63 -9.21
C GLU A 86 -8.35 -0.05 -10.56
N ALA A 87 -7.46 -1.04 -10.62
CA ALA A 87 -7.21 -1.83 -11.83
C ALA A 87 -8.47 -2.54 -12.35
N LEU A 88 -9.26 -3.13 -11.46
CA LEU A 88 -10.55 -3.74 -11.82
C LEU A 88 -11.58 -2.70 -12.28
N SER A 89 -11.56 -1.51 -11.68
CA SER A 89 -12.46 -0.42 -12.06
C SER A 89 -12.08 0.20 -13.40
N GLU A 90 -10.80 0.27 -13.77
CA GLU A 90 -10.38 0.72 -15.10
C GLU A 90 -10.76 -0.29 -16.19
N ILE A 91 -10.69 -1.59 -15.90
CA ILE A 91 -11.19 -2.66 -16.80
C ILE A 91 -12.70 -2.49 -17.01
N LYS A 92 -13.46 -2.17 -15.95
CA LYS A 92 -14.93 -2.05 -15.99
C LYS A 92 -15.48 -0.65 -16.24
N MET A 93 -14.66 0.41 -16.22
CA MET A 93 -15.05 1.75 -16.68
C MET A 93 -15.16 1.81 -18.22
N ARG A 94 -14.66 0.80 -18.92
CA ARG A 94 -15.09 0.49 -20.30
C ARG A 94 -16.55 -0.01 -20.37
N GLU A 95 -17.17 -0.36 -19.24
CA GLU A 95 -18.52 -0.97 -19.12
C GLU A 95 -19.42 -0.32 -18.03
N GLY A 96 -19.14 0.92 -17.58
CA GLY A 96 -20.11 1.76 -16.85
C GLY A 96 -20.58 1.30 -15.45
N GLY A 97 -19.71 0.79 -14.56
CA GLY A 97 -20.13 0.23 -13.25
C GLY A 97 -19.72 0.99 -11.97
N VAL A 98 -20.68 1.19 -11.07
CA VAL A 98 -20.60 1.80 -9.72
C VAL A 98 -19.71 0.99 -8.74
N TYR A 99 -18.51 1.49 -8.39
CA TYR A 99 -17.61 0.83 -7.40
C TYR A 99 -17.20 1.69 -6.19
N MET A 100 -17.50 2.99 -6.21
CA MET A 100 -17.07 3.94 -5.15
C MET A 100 -17.73 3.73 -3.78
N SER A 101 -18.80 2.93 -3.69
CA SER A 101 -19.57 2.68 -2.47
C SER A 101 -18.90 1.68 -1.52
N ASN A 102 -18.28 0.61 -2.04
CA ASN A 102 -17.64 -0.42 -1.20
C ASN A 102 -16.31 0.04 -0.60
N LEU A 103 -15.58 0.90 -1.33
CA LEU A 103 -14.31 1.44 -0.87
C LEU A 103 -14.51 2.42 0.29
N LYS A 104 -15.48 3.34 0.18
CA LYS A 104 -15.84 4.27 1.26
C LYS A 104 -16.23 3.54 2.56
N LEU A 105 -16.93 2.41 2.45
CA LEU A 105 -17.36 1.63 3.61
C LEU A 105 -16.19 0.89 4.30
N LEU A 106 -15.25 0.33 3.53
CA LEU A 106 -14.02 -0.25 4.07
C LEU A 106 -13.17 0.81 4.78
N LEU A 107 -12.99 1.98 4.16
CA LEU A 107 -12.21 3.09 4.71
C LEU A 107 -12.83 3.66 5.99
N PHE A 108 -14.17 3.77 6.02
CA PHE A 108 -14.92 4.14 7.22
C PHE A 108 -14.71 3.14 8.36
N ARG A 109 -14.76 1.82 8.08
CA ARG A 109 -14.49 0.78 9.09
C ARG A 109 -13.05 0.76 9.57
N LEU A 110 -12.09 1.08 8.70
CA LEU A 110 -10.66 1.15 9.03
C LEU A 110 -10.28 2.42 9.80
N LYS A 111 -11.24 3.31 10.10
CA LYS A 111 -11.01 4.60 10.78
C LYS A 111 -9.95 5.45 10.09
N VAL A 112 -9.87 5.37 8.76
CA VAL A 112 -8.93 6.18 7.97
C VAL A 112 -9.48 7.60 7.91
N SER A 113 -8.65 8.60 8.22
CA SER A 113 -9.11 9.99 8.15
C SER A 113 -9.35 10.42 6.69
N PRO A 114 -10.24 11.39 6.43
CA PRO A 114 -10.45 11.91 5.08
C PRO A 114 -9.17 12.43 4.41
N GLY A 115 -8.25 13.03 5.17
CA GLY A 115 -6.96 13.49 4.66
C GLY A 115 -6.00 12.36 4.28
N ASP A 116 -5.98 11.28 5.07
CA ASP A 116 -5.18 10.10 4.75
C ASP A 116 -5.71 9.40 3.49
N LEU A 117 -7.03 9.40 3.30
CA LEU A 117 -7.67 8.84 2.11
C LEU A 117 -7.25 9.59 0.83
N GLU A 118 -7.33 10.92 0.85
CA GLU A 118 -6.92 11.75 -0.28
C GLU A 118 -5.44 11.54 -0.63
N MET A 119 -4.60 11.41 0.40
CA MET A 119 -3.18 11.10 0.23
C MET A 119 -2.95 9.72 -0.39
N ILE A 120 -3.65 8.69 0.07
CA ILE A 120 -3.55 7.31 -0.44
C ILE A 120 -4.01 7.24 -1.91
N SER A 121 -5.10 7.92 -2.27
CA SER A 121 -5.61 7.98 -3.65
C SER A 121 -4.57 8.62 -4.59
N ARG A 122 -4.03 9.78 -4.18
CA ARG A 122 -3.02 10.51 -4.96
C ARG A 122 -1.71 9.73 -5.13
N LEU A 123 -1.30 8.97 -4.11
CA LEU A 123 -0.11 8.11 -4.18
C LEU A 123 -0.32 6.93 -5.12
N SER A 124 -1.54 6.39 -5.18
CA SER A 124 -1.91 5.28 -6.08
C SER A 124 -1.90 5.74 -7.55
N GLU A 125 -2.49 6.90 -7.86
CA GLU A 125 -2.43 7.50 -9.21
C GLU A 125 -0.99 7.79 -9.68
N LYS A 126 -0.17 8.44 -8.83
CA LYS A 126 1.24 8.76 -9.19
C LYS A 126 2.08 7.51 -9.43
N GLY A 127 1.86 6.45 -8.66
CA GLY A 127 2.53 5.17 -8.82
C GLY A 127 2.13 4.48 -10.13
N TYR A 128 0.85 4.55 -10.49
CA TYR A 128 0.30 3.96 -11.70
C TYR A 128 0.81 4.66 -12.98
N GLN A 129 0.79 6.00 -13.02
CA GLN A 129 1.26 6.76 -14.20
C GLN A 129 2.74 6.48 -14.52
N LYS A 130 3.59 6.31 -13.51
CA LYS A 130 5.01 5.95 -13.71
C LYS A 130 5.18 4.52 -14.23
N SER A 131 4.41 3.57 -13.71
CA SER A 131 4.42 2.19 -14.20
C SER A 131 3.93 2.12 -15.66
N ARG A 132 2.87 2.87 -15.99
CA ARG A 132 2.30 2.95 -17.34
C ARG A 132 3.26 3.62 -18.33
N ALA A 133 3.90 4.72 -17.96
CA ALA A 133 4.90 5.39 -18.80
C ALA A 133 6.12 4.49 -19.11
N LYS A 134 6.54 3.65 -18.15
CA LYS A 134 7.63 2.69 -18.35
C LYS A 134 7.22 1.55 -19.30
N ILE A 135 5.99 1.06 -19.19
CA ILE A 135 5.45 0.02 -20.07
C ILE A 135 5.30 0.53 -21.51
N LEU A 136 4.77 1.74 -21.69
CA LEU A 136 4.62 2.39 -23.00
C LEU A 136 5.98 2.65 -23.67
N LYS A 137 6.98 3.10 -22.90
CA LYS A 137 8.32 3.35 -23.44
C LYS A 137 9.04 2.06 -23.87
N ASN A 138 8.78 0.94 -23.21
CA ASN A 138 9.35 -0.37 -23.53
C ASN A 138 8.58 -1.12 -24.65
N SER A 139 7.41 -0.64 -25.05
CA SER A 139 6.59 -1.23 -26.13
C SER A 139 6.68 -0.44 -27.44
N MET A 140 7.46 0.64 -27.45
CA MET A 140 7.78 1.46 -28.63
C MET A 140 9.23 1.23 -29.13
N ILE A 141 9.88 0.14 -28.70
CA ILE A 141 11.19 -0.32 -29.19
C ILE A 141 10.98 -1.68 -29.84
#